data_AF-A0A0J7Y532-F1
#
_entry.id   AF-A0A0J7Y532-F1
#
_cell.length_a   1.000
_cell.length_b   1.000
_cell.length_c   1.000
_cell.angle_alpha   90.00
_cell.angle_beta   90.00
_cell.angle_gamma   90.00
#
_symmetry.space_group_name_H-M   'P 1'
#
loop_
_entity.id
_entity.type
_entity.pdbx_description
1 polymer ?
#
loop_
_entity_poly.entity_id
_entity_poly.type
_entity_poly.pdbx_seq_one_letter_code
_entity_poly.pdbx_strand_id
1 'polypeptide(L)'
;MTREDHDAATLALITRYVGQILPCQRDMAAELGSTGTRVNHSIARLQQQGKIRVEGLGNCRLIDVLGVGFTIPRYGNREVATYQAAQPEPVRLESYSCGRCGARNCERHGAAIITTGRAGGWALAAGVR
;
A
#
# COMPACT_ATOMS: atom_id res chain seq x y z
N MET A 1 2.00 25.14 19.30
CA MET A 1 2.39 23.94 18.53
C MET A 1 3.58 24.28 17.65
N THR A 2 4.69 23.60 17.86
CA THR A 2 5.90 23.81 17.05
C THR A 2 5.68 23.34 15.61
N ARG A 3 6.65 23.59 14.73
CA ARG A 3 6.60 23.10 13.34
C ARG A 3 6.62 21.57 13.31
N GLU A 4 7.49 20.97 14.10
CA GLU A 4 7.67 19.52 14.16
C GLU A 4 6.45 18.82 14.76
N ASP A 5 5.87 19.40 15.81
CA ASP A 5 4.60 18.92 16.37
C ASP A 5 3.49 18.95 15.32
N HIS A 6 3.43 20.00 14.49
CA HIS A 6 2.44 20.11 13.43
C HIS A 6 2.66 19.06 12.33
N ASP A 7 3.90 18.78 11.95
CA ASP A 7 4.22 17.74 10.97
C ASP A 7 3.84 16.35 11.50
N ALA A 8 4.14 16.08 12.77
CA ALA A 8 3.76 14.84 13.45
C ALA A 8 2.23 14.69 13.54
N ALA A 9 1.51 15.75 13.92
CA ALA A 9 0.06 15.75 13.97
C ALA A 9 -0.57 15.55 12.58
N THR A 10 0.02 16.17 11.54
CA THR A 10 -0.43 16.00 10.15
C THR A 10 -0.25 14.56 9.70
N LEU A 11 0.90 13.94 9.99
CA LEU A 11 1.16 12.54 9.66
C LEU A 11 0.19 11.62 10.39
N ALA A 12 0.01 11.80 11.70
CA ALA A 12 -0.91 11.00 12.51
C ALA A 12 -2.36 11.09 11.99
N LEU A 13 -2.79 12.29 11.58
CA LEU A 13 -4.10 12.48 10.96
C LEU A 13 -4.21 11.68 9.65
N ILE A 14 -3.26 11.82 8.72
CA ILE A 14 -3.26 11.07 7.45
C ILE A 14 -3.29 9.56 7.71
N THR A 15 -2.50 9.08 8.66
CA THR A 15 -2.43 7.67 9.04
C THR A 15 -3.79 7.12 9.51
N ARG A 16 -4.60 7.93 10.22
CA ARG A 16 -5.95 7.52 10.65
C ARG A 16 -6.90 7.27 9.48
N TYR A 17 -6.63 7.85 8.32
CA TYR A 17 -7.42 7.70 7.10
C TYR A 17 -6.83 6.71 6.10
N VAL A 18 -5.83 5.90 6.49
CA VAL A 18 -5.37 4.78 5.66
C VAL A 18 -6.53 3.81 5.45
N GLY A 19 -6.78 3.45 4.18
CA GLY A 19 -7.94 2.64 3.79
C GLY A 19 -9.28 3.41 3.74
N GLN A 20 -9.28 4.71 4.00
CA GLN A 20 -10.47 5.57 3.97
C GLN A 20 -10.28 6.78 3.05
N ILE A 21 -11.37 7.47 2.74
CA ILE A 21 -11.30 8.71 1.97
C ILE A 21 -10.60 9.78 2.80
N LEU A 22 -9.48 10.30 2.29
CA LEU A 22 -8.78 11.38 2.96
C LEU A 22 -9.65 12.66 2.92
N PRO A 23 -9.86 13.33 4.08
CA PRO A 23 -10.56 14.61 4.12
C PRO A 23 -9.86 15.66 3.24
N CYS A 24 -10.63 16.64 2.77
CA CYS A 24 -10.02 17.69 1.96
C CYS A 24 -9.13 18.58 2.82
N GLN A 25 -8.22 19.33 2.18
CA GLN A 25 -7.26 20.20 2.87
C GLN A 25 -7.92 21.14 3.89
N ARG A 26 -9.12 21.65 3.60
CA ARG A 26 -9.86 22.54 4.50
C ARG A 26 -10.29 21.83 5.78
N ASP A 27 -10.81 20.62 5.65
CA ASP A 27 -11.30 19.83 6.77
C ASP A 27 -10.13 19.37 7.66
N MET A 28 -9.03 18.93 7.04
CA MET A 28 -7.79 18.62 7.75
C MET A 28 -7.25 19.83 8.53
N ALA A 29 -7.33 21.02 7.93
CA ALA A 29 -6.91 22.24 8.60
C ALA A 29 -7.79 22.55 9.82
N ALA A 30 -9.11 22.36 9.70
CA ALA A 30 -10.06 22.53 10.80
C ALA A 30 -9.78 21.54 11.95
N GLU A 31 -9.55 20.26 11.63
CA GLU A 31 -9.22 19.23 12.63
C GLU A 31 -7.89 19.52 13.36
N LEU A 32 -6.89 20.04 12.64
CA LEU A 32 -5.59 20.38 13.20
C LEU A 32 -5.55 21.76 13.86
N GLY A 33 -6.66 22.52 13.86
CA GLY A 33 -6.69 23.90 14.34
C GLY A 33 -5.68 24.81 13.62
N SER A 34 -5.52 24.61 12.32
CA SER A 34 -4.46 25.23 11.50
C SER A 34 -5.01 25.83 10.20
N THR A 35 -4.12 26.34 9.35
CA THR A 35 -4.48 26.82 8.01
C THR A 35 -4.18 25.77 6.96
N GLY A 36 -4.95 25.75 5.88
CA GLY A 36 -4.71 24.83 4.76
C GLY A 36 -3.27 24.96 4.23
N THR A 37 -2.73 26.17 4.13
CA THR A 37 -1.35 26.40 3.69
C THR A 37 -0.33 25.67 4.58
N ARG A 38 -0.54 25.70 5.91
CA ARG A 38 0.33 25.02 6.87
C ARG A 38 0.27 23.50 6.71
N VAL A 39 -0.92 22.95 6.46
CA VAL A 39 -1.10 21.53 6.16
C VAL A 39 -0.36 21.13 4.87
N ASN A 40 -0.49 21.92 3.80
CA ASN A 40 0.23 21.66 2.54
C ASN A 40 1.74 21.67 2.71
N HIS A 41 2.27 22.64 3.47
CA HIS A 41 3.69 22.68 3.77
C HIS A 41 4.14 21.47 4.61
N SER A 42 3.29 21.00 5.53
CA SER A 42 3.58 19.81 6.33
C SER A 42 3.63 18.56 5.46
N ILE A 43 2.66 18.38 4.55
CA ILE A 43 2.65 17.28 3.57
C ILE A 43 3.89 17.32 2.67
N ALA A 44 4.25 18.49 2.14
CA ALA A 44 5.45 18.64 1.30
C ALA A 44 6.73 18.26 2.06
N ARG A 45 6.85 18.66 3.33
CA ARG A 45 7.98 18.28 4.18
C ARG A 45 8.00 16.78 4.49
N LEU A 46 6.86 16.20 4.83
CA LEU A 46 6.75 14.75 5.09
C LEU A 46 7.12 13.93 3.86
N GLN A 47 6.80 14.42 2.66
CA GLN A 47 7.22 13.82 1.40
C GLN A 47 8.73 13.95 1.18
N GLN A 48 9.32 15.14 1.43
CA GLN A 48 10.77 15.35 1.36
C GLN A 48 11.55 14.48 2.36
N GLN A 49 10.97 14.25 3.54
CA GLN A 49 11.51 13.34 4.56
C GLN A 49 11.36 11.86 4.19
N GLY A 50 10.66 11.54 3.09
CA GLY A 50 10.40 10.17 2.69
C GLY A 50 9.46 9.42 3.63
N LYS A 51 8.60 10.11 4.38
CA LYS A 51 7.60 9.46 5.26
C LYS A 51 6.33 9.10 4.51
N ILE A 52 6.01 9.87 3.47
CA ILE A 52 4.83 9.67 2.63
C ILE A 52 5.19 9.84 1.15
N ARG A 53 4.39 9.23 0.28
CA ARG A 53 4.35 9.51 -1.16
C ARG A 53 2.98 10.06 -1.50
N VAL A 54 2.95 11.08 -2.36
CA VAL A 54 1.72 11.75 -2.75
C VAL A 54 1.54 11.54 -4.26
N GLU A 55 0.39 11.00 -4.64
CA GLU A 55 -0.02 10.82 -6.02
C GLU A 55 -1.28 11.62 -6.32
N GLY A 56 -1.33 12.20 -7.53
CA GLY A 56 -2.42 13.06 -7.99
C GLY A 56 -2.22 14.55 -7.65
N LEU A 57 -3.03 15.38 -8.32
CA LEU A 57 -2.98 16.85 -8.22
C LEU A 57 -4.23 17.39 -7.52
N GLY A 58 -4.06 18.42 -6.69
CA GLY A 58 -5.18 19.17 -6.08
C GLY A 58 -5.60 18.72 -4.68
N ASN A 59 -6.90 18.88 -4.37
CA ASN A 59 -7.47 18.67 -3.03
C ASN A 59 -7.78 17.20 -2.70
N CYS A 60 -7.75 16.31 -3.68
CA CYS A 60 -8.13 14.90 -3.56
C CYS A 60 -6.93 14.01 -3.92
N ARG A 61 -5.93 13.99 -3.04
CA ARG A 61 -4.65 13.29 -3.26
C ARG A 61 -4.74 11.88 -2.70
N LEU A 62 -4.10 10.94 -3.38
CA LEU A 62 -3.75 9.67 -2.79
C LEU A 62 -2.46 9.88 -2.00
N ILE A 63 -2.44 9.51 -0.74
CA ILE A 63 -1.24 9.58 0.09
C ILE A 63 -0.91 8.17 0.57
N ASP A 64 0.25 7.67 0.14
CA ASP A 64 0.85 6.43 0.63
C ASP A 64 1.75 6.77 1.82
N VAL A 65 1.39 6.26 3.00
CA VAL A 65 2.18 6.35 4.21
C VAL A 65 3.11 5.14 4.26
N LEU A 66 4.42 5.39 4.14
CA LEU A 66 5.39 4.30 3.99
C LEU A 66 5.36 3.36 5.21
N GLY A 67 5.20 2.08 4.93
CA GLY A 67 5.12 1.03 5.96
C GLY A 67 3.75 0.89 6.63
N VAL A 68 2.74 1.69 6.24
CA VAL A 68 1.38 1.61 6.80
C VAL A 68 0.33 1.32 5.72
N GLY A 69 0.35 2.07 4.61
CA GLY A 69 -0.61 1.92 3.52
C GLY A 69 -1.09 3.26 2.95
N PHE A 70 -2.04 3.19 2.02
CA PHE A 70 -2.53 4.35 1.26
C PHE A 70 -3.90 4.83 1.70
N THR A 71 -4.15 6.12 1.55
CA THR A 71 -5.47 6.73 1.65
C THR A 71 -6.23 6.58 0.33
N ILE A 72 -7.55 6.72 0.37
CA ILE A 72 -8.40 6.70 -0.82
C ILE A 72 -8.66 8.15 -1.28
N PRO A 73 -8.44 8.49 -2.56
CA PRO A 73 -8.74 9.82 -3.08
C PRO A 73 -10.25 10.06 -3.17
N ARG A 74 -10.71 11.29 -2.93
CA ARG A 74 -12.12 11.67 -3.10
C ARG A 74 -12.42 12.03 -4.55
N TYR A 75 -13.10 11.16 -5.29
CA TYR A 75 -13.64 11.51 -6.62
C TYR A 75 -15.09 11.99 -6.46
N GLY A 76 -15.36 13.26 -6.81
CA GLY A 76 -16.67 13.90 -6.56
C GLY A 76 -17.88 13.21 -7.20
N ASN A 77 -17.66 12.38 -8.23
CA ASN A 77 -18.71 11.79 -9.06
C ASN A 77 -18.54 10.28 -9.30
N ARG A 78 -17.62 9.62 -8.57
CA ARG A 78 -17.37 8.18 -8.68
C ARG A 78 -17.23 7.62 -7.29
N GLU A 79 -18.10 6.69 -6.92
CA GLU A 79 -17.83 5.80 -5.79
C GLU A 79 -16.50 5.11 -6.08
N VAL A 80 -15.48 5.44 -5.29
CA VAL A 80 -14.21 4.75 -5.40
C VAL A 80 -14.50 3.40 -4.76
N ALA A 81 -14.74 2.40 -5.61
CA ALA A 81 -14.81 1.02 -5.17
C ALA A 81 -13.61 0.80 -4.25
N THR A 82 -13.91 0.44 -3.01
CA THR A 82 -12.94 0.12 -1.95
C THR A 82 -11.72 -0.52 -2.59
N TYR A 83 -10.55 0.08 -2.42
CA TYR A 83 -9.32 -0.49 -2.92
C TYR A 83 -9.26 -1.95 -2.41
N GLN A 84 -9.41 -2.90 -3.33
CA GLN A 84 -9.09 -4.29 -3.07
C GLN A 84 -7.63 -4.46 -3.40
N ALA A 85 -6.82 -4.77 -2.38
CA ALA A 85 -5.48 -5.27 -2.62
C ALA A 85 -5.57 -6.39 -3.66
N ALA A 86 -4.73 -6.33 -4.69
CA ALA A 86 -4.68 -7.38 -5.70
C ALA A 86 -4.51 -8.72 -4.98
N GLN A 87 -5.56 -9.55 -4.98
CA GLN A 87 -5.43 -10.89 -4.43
C GLN A 87 -4.41 -11.62 -5.32
N PRO A 88 -3.42 -12.31 -4.73
CA PRO A 88 -2.52 -13.13 -5.53
C PRO A 88 -3.38 -14.13 -6.28
N GLU A 89 -3.30 -14.08 -7.60
CA GLU A 89 -4.00 -15.04 -8.46
C GLU A 89 -3.54 -16.44 -8.02
N PRO A 90 -4.46 -17.36 -7.67
CA PRO A 90 -4.06 -18.68 -7.24
C PRO A 90 -3.27 -19.30 -8.39
N VAL A 91 -2.01 -19.65 -8.13
CA VAL A 91 -1.14 -20.31 -9.10
C VAL A 91 -1.85 -21.58 -9.54
N ARG A 92 -2.45 -21.56 -10.74
CA ARG A 92 -2.98 -22.76 -11.35
C ARG A 92 -1.79 -23.62 -11.74
N LEU A 93 -1.53 -24.66 -10.96
CA LEU A 93 -0.61 -25.72 -11.36
C LEU A 93 -1.27 -26.52 -12.47
N GLU A 94 -1.18 -26.00 -13.70
CA GLU A 94 -1.60 -26.72 -14.90
C GLU A 94 -0.58 -27.83 -15.16
N SER A 95 -0.89 -29.03 -14.66
CA SER A 95 -0.14 -30.28 -14.86
C SER A 95 1.32 -30.26 -14.38
N TYR A 96 1.60 -31.01 -13.32
CA TYR A 96 2.99 -31.26 -12.89
C TYR A 96 3.40 -32.70 -13.16
N SER A 97 4.67 -32.90 -13.51
CA SER A 97 5.30 -34.22 -13.58
C SER A 97 5.98 -34.51 -12.25
N CYS A 98 5.66 -35.65 -11.64
CA CYS A 98 6.29 -36.05 -10.40
C CYS A 98 7.77 -36.41 -10.63
N GLY A 99 8.69 -35.71 -9.94
CA GLY A 99 10.13 -36.00 -10.02
C GLY A 99 10.54 -37.36 -9.47
N ARG A 100 9.67 -38.02 -8.67
CA ARG A 100 9.98 -39.32 -8.03
C ARG A 100 9.51 -40.53 -8.83
N CYS A 101 8.41 -40.41 -9.58
CA CYS A 101 7.83 -41.54 -10.32
C CYS A 101 7.44 -41.23 -11.76
N GLY A 102 7.64 -40.00 -12.25
CA GLY A 102 7.35 -39.60 -13.63
C GLY A 102 5.87 -39.46 -13.98
N ALA A 103 4.95 -39.83 -13.07
CA ALA A 103 3.51 -39.70 -13.30
C ALA A 103 3.09 -38.22 -13.37
N ARG A 104 2.17 -37.91 -14.29
CA ARG A 104 1.49 -36.60 -14.32
C ARG A 104 0.48 -36.52 -13.18
N ASN A 105 0.47 -35.42 -12.43
CA ASN A 105 -0.45 -35.15 -11.32
C ASN A 105 -0.49 -36.28 -10.28
N CYS A 106 0.68 -36.72 -9.80
CA CYS A 106 0.77 -37.85 -8.90
C CYS A 106 0.14 -37.57 -7.52
N GLU A 107 -0.97 -38.23 -7.19
CA GLU A 107 -1.66 -38.04 -5.90
C GLU A 107 -0.85 -38.49 -4.67
N ARG A 108 0.17 -39.35 -4.87
CA ARG A 108 1.01 -39.89 -3.78
C ARG A 108 2.25 -39.06 -3.49
N HIS A 109 2.69 -38.24 -4.43
CA HIS A 109 3.93 -37.49 -4.33
C HIS A 109 3.64 -36.05 -4.70
N GLY A 110 3.67 -35.17 -3.68
CA GLY A 110 3.33 -33.77 -3.84
C GLY A 110 4.14 -33.08 -4.94
N ALA A 111 3.50 -32.10 -5.59
CA ALA A 111 4.17 -31.26 -6.57
C ALA A 111 5.37 -30.56 -5.92
N ALA A 112 6.55 -30.68 -6.53
CA ALA A 112 7.59 -29.70 -6.28
C ALA A 112 7.05 -28.35 -6.76
N ILE A 113 7.15 -27.31 -5.94
CA ILE A 113 6.69 -25.97 -6.30
C ILE A 113 7.58 -25.48 -7.45
N ILE A 114 7.08 -25.54 -8.69
CA ILE A 114 7.73 -24.96 -9.86
C ILE A 114 7.16 -23.56 -10.03
N THR A 115 7.82 -22.56 -9.46
CA THR A 115 7.48 -21.15 -9.69
C THR A 115 7.97 -20.75 -11.08
N THR A 116 7.08 -20.48 -12.02
CA THR A 116 7.41 -19.95 -13.37
C THR A 116 7.58 -18.42 -13.39
N GLY A 117 7.44 -17.74 -12.25
CA GLY A 117 7.75 -16.32 -12.10
C GLY A 117 9.22 -16.11 -11.67
N ARG A 118 9.85 -15.03 -12.17
CA ARG A 118 11.17 -14.60 -11.70
C ARG A 118 11.12 -14.46 -10.18
N ALA A 119 11.86 -15.31 -9.47
CA ALA A 119 11.88 -15.33 -8.02
C ALA A 119 12.18 -13.91 -7.49
N GLY A 120 11.25 -13.34 -6.71
CA GLY A 120 11.56 -12.18 -5.89
C GLY A 120 12.73 -12.56 -4.97
N GLY A 121 13.75 -11.72 -4.88
CA GLY A 121 15.04 -12.01 -4.22
C GLY A 121 14.97 -12.46 -2.74
N TRP A 122 13.78 -12.46 -2.14
CA TRP A 122 13.52 -12.96 -0.79
C TRP A 122 13.39 -14.50 -0.72
N ALA A 123 13.04 -15.17 -1.82
CA ALA A 123 12.92 -16.64 -1.85
C ALA A 123 14.27 -17.36 -1.82
N LEU A 124 15.38 -16.66 -2.13
CA LEU A 124 16.74 -17.19 -2.05
C LEU A 124 17.26 -17.33 -0.61
N ALA A 125 16.59 -16.74 0.38
CA ALA A 125 17.00 -16.79 1.79
C ALA A 125 16.31 -17.89 2.61
N ALA A 126 15.30 -18.58 2.05
CA ALA A 126 14.57 -19.64 2.75
C ALA A 126 15.00 -21.05 2.34
N GLY A 127 16.25 -21.19 1.88
CA GLY A 127 16.89 -22.48 1.69
C GLY A 127 17.62 -22.94 2.94
N VAL A 128 17.36 -24.18 3.33
CA VAL A 128 18.20 -25.05 4.15
C VAL A 128 18.05 -24.92 5.67
N ARG A 129 17.26 -25.82 6.24
CA ARG A 129 17.76 -26.96 7.03
C ARG A 129 16.81 -28.14 6.94
#